data_AF-A0A2H0MG85-F1
#
_entry.id   AF-A0A2H0MG85-F1
#
_cell.length_a   1.000
_cell.length_b   1.000
_cell.length_c   1.000
_cell.angle_alpha   90.00
_cell.angle_beta   90.00
_cell.angle_gamma   90.00
#
_symmetry.space_group_name_H-M   'P 1'
#
loop_
_entity.id
_entity.type
_entity.pdbx_description
1 polymer ?
#
loop_
_entity_poly.entity_id
_entity_poly.type
_entity_poly.pdbx_seq_one_letter_code
_entity_poly.pdbx_strand_id
1 'polypeptide(L)'
;MNKNSKSRVCEECGGEVSSLPAVIEYEDQEIHLFDPVVCAPCLRTLCEKYSTTCVNCGGKIPPYSQVGVLKADNGGKQFVHMTPSCSTVGSAFHGFWGKGKLKHFVQIEAC
;
A
#
# COMPACT_ATOMS: atom_id res chain seq x y z
N MET A 1 -19.12 -32.38 6.40
CA MET A 1 -19.46 -31.00 6.03
C MET A 1 -18.88 -30.07 7.09
N ASN A 2 -17.69 -29.48 6.87
CA ASN A 2 -17.05 -28.64 7.88
C ASN A 2 -17.05 -27.18 7.39
N LYS A 3 -18.12 -26.43 7.67
CA LYS A 3 -18.14 -24.97 7.51
C LYS A 3 -17.66 -24.33 8.81
N ASN A 4 -16.35 -24.23 8.98
CA ASN A 4 -15.76 -23.34 9.98
C ASN A 4 -15.52 -21.98 9.32
N SER A 5 -16.60 -21.28 8.95
CA SER A 5 -16.52 -19.92 8.41
C SER A 5 -16.44 -18.96 9.60
N LYS A 6 -15.22 -18.67 10.07
CA LYS A 6 -14.98 -17.46 10.85
C LYS A 6 -15.48 -16.29 9.99
N SER A 7 -16.60 -15.68 10.38
CA SER A 7 -17.07 -14.44 9.74
C SER A 7 -15.93 -13.44 9.84
N ARG A 8 -15.37 -13.06 8.68
CA ARG A 8 -14.34 -12.05 8.56
C ARG A 8 -15.08 -10.76 8.27
N VAL A 9 -15.02 -9.81 9.18
CA VAL A 9 -15.67 -8.51 9.02
C VAL A 9 -14.67 -7.48 8.51
N CYS A 10 -15.13 -6.62 7.61
CA CYS A 10 -14.34 -5.53 7.05
C CYS A 10 -14.00 -4.53 8.15
N GLU A 11 -12.72 -4.21 8.30
CA GLU A 11 -12.22 -3.26 9.30
C GLU A 11 -12.68 -1.81 9.03
N GLU A 12 -13.07 -1.47 7.81
CA GLU A 12 -13.55 -0.12 7.47
C GLU A 12 -15.05 0.07 7.70
N CYS A 13 -15.89 -0.89 7.28
CA CYS A 13 -17.35 -0.74 7.26
C CYS A 13 -18.10 -1.73 8.14
N GLY A 14 -17.42 -2.72 8.73
CA GLY A 14 -18.03 -3.78 9.53
C GLY A 14 -18.82 -4.83 8.73
N GLY A 15 -18.90 -4.69 7.40
CA GLY A 15 -19.60 -5.65 6.54
C GLY A 15 -18.90 -7.00 6.44
N GLU A 16 -19.64 -8.07 6.15
CA GLU A 16 -19.05 -9.40 5.97
C GLU A 16 -18.17 -9.48 4.71
N VAL A 17 -16.99 -10.06 4.87
CA VAL A 17 -16.02 -10.32 3.80
C VAL A 17 -16.05 -11.81 3.49
N SER A 18 -16.55 -12.13 2.29
CA SER A 18 -16.73 -13.52 1.83
C SER A 18 -15.44 -14.19 1.36
N SER A 19 -14.44 -13.41 0.94
CA SER A 19 -13.16 -13.92 0.42
C SER A 19 -11.97 -13.03 0.79
N LEU A 20 -10.82 -13.66 1.05
CA LEU A 20 -9.51 -13.00 1.11
C LEU A 20 -8.55 -13.68 0.13
N PRO A 21 -7.60 -12.95 -0.47
CA PRO A 21 -7.40 -11.50 -0.34
C PRO A 21 -8.54 -10.70 -0.95
N ALA A 22 -8.65 -9.44 -0.54
CA ALA A 22 -9.46 -8.49 -1.30
C ALA A 22 -8.71 -8.15 -2.58
N VAL A 23 -9.34 -8.44 -3.72
CA VAL A 23 -8.77 -8.20 -5.04
C VAL A 23 -9.53 -7.06 -5.71
N ILE A 24 -8.81 -6.03 -6.13
CA ILE A 24 -9.35 -4.94 -6.94
C ILE A 24 -8.39 -4.58 -8.07
N GLU A 25 -8.93 -3.97 -9.11
CA GLU A 25 -8.14 -3.28 -10.13
C GLU A 25 -8.26 -1.76 -9.90
N TYR A 26 -7.12 -1.08 -9.79
CA TYR A 26 -7.01 0.36 -9.56
C TYR A 26 -5.86 0.94 -10.38
N GLU A 27 -6.17 1.89 -11.28
CA GLU A 27 -5.18 2.56 -12.16
C GLU A 27 -4.29 1.55 -12.91
N ASP A 28 -4.92 0.57 -13.58
CA ASP A 28 -4.28 -0.53 -14.32
C ASP A 28 -3.39 -1.46 -13.48
N GLN A 29 -3.52 -1.42 -12.15
CA GLN A 29 -2.83 -2.30 -11.21
C GLN A 29 -3.81 -3.24 -10.50
N GLU A 30 -3.53 -4.53 -10.54
CA GLU A 30 -4.24 -5.52 -9.73
C GLU A 30 -3.66 -5.53 -8.30
N ILE A 31 -4.49 -5.21 -7.31
CA ILE A 31 -4.13 -5.12 -5.90
C ILE A 31 -4.71 -6.31 -5.16
N HIS A 32 -3.85 -7.05 -4.46
CA HIS A 32 -4.21 -8.15 -3.58
C HIS A 32 -3.92 -7.77 -2.13
N LEU A 33 -4.95 -7.45 -1.36
CA LEU A 33 -4.82 -7.13 0.07
C LEU A 33 -5.18 -8.33 0.94
N PHE A 34 -4.19 -8.90 1.61
CA PHE A 34 -4.36 -10.04 2.52
C PHE A 34 -4.66 -9.61 3.95
N ASP A 35 -4.05 -8.50 4.39
CA ASP A 35 -4.19 -7.90 5.71
C ASP A 35 -3.95 -6.38 5.58
N PRO A 36 -4.79 -5.51 6.18
CA PRO A 36 -5.98 -5.80 6.99
C PRO A 36 -7.15 -6.41 6.21
N VAL A 37 -8.15 -6.94 6.92
CA VAL A 37 -9.37 -7.51 6.32
C VAL A 37 -10.28 -6.38 5.86
N VAL A 38 -10.26 -6.06 4.57
CA VAL A 38 -11.05 -4.97 3.99
C VAL A 38 -11.86 -5.50 2.80
N CYS A 39 -13.14 -5.13 2.65
CA CYS A 39 -13.91 -5.51 1.46
C CYS A 39 -13.45 -4.73 0.22
N ALA A 40 -13.63 -5.30 -0.98
CA ALA A 40 -13.22 -4.67 -2.23
C ALA A 40 -13.72 -3.21 -2.43
N PRO A 41 -14.99 -2.87 -2.10
CA PRO A 41 -15.46 -1.48 -2.16
C PRO A 41 -14.67 -0.54 -1.24
N CYS A 42 -14.45 -0.93 0.01
CA CYS A 42 -13.68 -0.13 0.97
C CYS A 42 -12.21 -0.01 0.55
N LEU A 43 -11.62 -1.07 -0.01
CA LEU A 43 -10.25 -1.03 -0.52
C LEU A 43 -10.12 -0.01 -1.65
N ARG A 44 -11.07 0.02 -2.60
CA ARG A 44 -11.09 1.03 -3.67
C ARG A 44 -11.16 2.46 -3.11
N THR A 45 -12.06 2.72 -2.16
CA THR A 45 -12.15 4.04 -1.51
C THR A 45 -10.86 4.41 -0.76
N LEU A 46 -10.20 3.44 -0.12
CA LEU A 46 -8.91 3.67 0.52
C LEU A 46 -7.84 4.03 -0.52
N CYS A 47 -7.80 3.35 -1.67
CA CYS A 47 -6.90 3.70 -2.75
C CYS A 47 -7.15 5.11 -3.27
N GLU A 48 -8.39 5.48 -3.54
CA GLU A 48 -8.74 6.84 -4.01
C GLU A 48 -8.30 7.93 -3.02
N LYS A 49 -8.48 7.69 -1.72
CA LYS A 49 -8.24 8.69 -0.68
C LYS A 49 -6.78 8.77 -0.22
N TYR A 50 -6.09 7.63 -0.18
CA TYR A 50 -4.81 7.50 0.51
C TYR A 50 -3.65 7.07 -0.39
N SER A 51 -3.88 6.81 -1.68
CA SER A 51 -2.76 6.55 -2.58
C SER A 51 -1.86 7.77 -2.69
N THR A 52 -0.55 7.51 -2.72
CA THR A 52 0.45 8.55 -3.01
C THR A 52 0.95 8.38 -4.44
N THR A 53 1.67 9.37 -4.96
CA THR A 53 2.24 9.32 -6.31
C THR A 53 3.70 8.95 -6.23
N CYS A 54 4.13 7.98 -7.05
CA CYS A 54 5.53 7.65 -7.24
C CYS A 54 6.24 8.79 -7.98
N VAL A 55 7.29 9.35 -7.39
CA VAL A 55 8.01 10.48 -8.00
C VAL A 55 8.82 10.09 -9.24
N ASN A 56 9.08 8.79 -9.45
CA ASN A 56 9.90 8.31 -10.57
C ASN A 56 9.08 7.97 -11.82
N CYS A 57 7.88 7.39 -11.66
CA CYS A 57 7.05 6.97 -12.80
C CYS A 57 5.71 7.71 -12.89
N GLY A 58 5.34 8.52 -11.89
CA GLY A 58 4.05 9.20 -11.83
C GLY A 58 2.86 8.30 -11.48
N GLY A 59 3.04 6.98 -11.44
CA GLY A 59 2.00 6.02 -11.08
C GLY A 59 1.57 6.13 -9.61
N LYS A 60 0.36 5.65 -9.30
CA LYS A 60 -0.15 5.61 -7.93
C LYS A 60 0.49 4.48 -7.13
N ILE A 61 0.78 4.76 -5.87
CA ILE A 61 1.18 3.77 -4.87
C ILE A 61 0.00 3.59 -3.92
N PRO A 62 -0.69 2.44 -3.95
CA PRO A 62 -1.85 2.22 -3.11
C PRO A 62 -1.48 2.12 -1.62
N PRO A 63 -2.43 2.38 -0.71
CA PRO A 63 -2.24 2.09 0.70
C PRO A 63 -1.95 0.60 0.91
N TYR A 64 -1.28 0.31 2.01
CA TYR A 64 -0.74 -0.98 2.40
C TYR A 64 0.38 -1.53 1.49
N SER A 65 1.06 -0.65 0.76
CA SER A 65 2.21 -1.01 -0.08
C SER A 65 3.54 -0.80 0.63
N GLN A 66 4.52 -1.64 0.32
CA GLN A 66 5.91 -1.30 0.62
C GLN A 66 6.37 -0.18 -0.33
N VAL A 67 7.11 0.78 0.22
CA VAL A 67 7.58 1.95 -0.52
C VAL A 67 9.05 2.22 -0.27
N GLY A 68 9.74 2.64 -1.31
CA GLY A 68 11.02 3.33 -1.18
C GLY A 68 10.73 4.78 -0.78
N VAL A 69 11.60 5.33 0.06
CA VAL A 69 11.47 6.71 0.55
C VAL A 69 12.73 7.48 0.18
N LEU A 70 12.55 8.63 -0.45
CA LEU A 70 13.60 9.58 -0.82
C LEU A 70 13.48 10.84 0.04
N LYS A 71 14.62 11.47 0.36
CA LYS A 71 14.64 12.81 0.97
C LYS A 71 14.56 13.84 -0.16
N ALA A 72 13.56 14.71 -0.11
CA ALA A 72 13.48 15.88 -0.97
C ALA A 72 14.39 16.99 -0.46
N ASP A 73 14.79 17.91 -1.34
CA ASP A 73 15.69 19.03 -1.02
C ASP A 73 15.15 19.95 0.08
N ASN A 74 13.83 20.00 0.26
CA ASN A 74 13.16 20.77 1.31
C ASN A 74 13.05 20.01 2.66
N GLY A 75 13.72 18.86 2.79
CA GLY A 75 13.61 17.98 3.96
C GLY A 75 12.34 17.12 3.98
N GLY A 76 11.46 17.26 2.97
CA GLY A 76 10.27 16.45 2.80
C GLY A 76 10.60 15.00 2.41
N LYS A 77 9.58 14.13 2.49
CA LYS A 77 9.68 12.73 2.06
C LYS A 77 8.95 12.55 0.73
N GLN A 78 9.63 11.93 -0.21
CA GLN A 78 9.07 11.49 -1.48
C GLN A 78 9.01 9.96 -1.50
N PHE A 79 8.06 9.41 -2.26
CA PHE A 79 7.77 7.99 -2.26
C PHE A 79 7.97 7.42 -3.66
N VAL A 80 8.51 6.21 -3.74
CA VAL A 80 8.70 5.47 -4.98
C VAL A 80 8.20 4.04 -4.83
N HIS A 81 7.77 3.45 -5.94
CA HIS A 81 7.47 2.02 -5.98
C HIS A 81 8.72 1.19 -5.64
N MET A 82 8.51 0.07 -4.96
CA MET A 82 9.55 -0.94 -4.69
C MET A 82 9.76 -1.88 -5.89
N THR A 83 9.95 -1.30 -7.08
CA THR A 83 10.19 -2.04 -8.33
C THR A 83 11.57 -1.67 -8.88
N PRO A 84 12.27 -2.54 -9.62
CA PRO A 84 13.58 -2.23 -10.18
C PRO A 84 13.62 -0.93 -11.01
N SER A 85 12.54 -0.63 -11.73
CA SER A 85 12.42 0.61 -12.51
C SER A 85 12.34 1.88 -11.65
N CYS A 86 11.82 1.78 -10.42
CA CYS A 86 11.65 2.92 -9.53
C CYS A 86 12.64 2.95 -8.36
N SER A 87 13.24 1.81 -7.97
CA SER A 87 14.16 1.70 -6.83
C SER A 87 15.64 1.85 -7.20
N THR A 88 15.97 1.79 -8.49
CA THR A 88 17.35 1.92 -9.02
C THR A 88 18.01 3.27 -8.76
N VAL A 89 17.24 4.30 -8.39
CA VAL A 89 17.77 5.61 -7.97
C VAL A 89 18.29 5.65 -6.52
N GLY A 90 18.43 4.50 -5.87
CA GLY A 90 19.01 4.41 -4.53
C GLY A 90 18.05 4.88 -3.44
N SER A 91 16.90 4.21 -3.31
CA SER A 91 16.08 4.36 -2.11
C SER A 91 16.90 3.95 -0.88
N ALA A 92 17.55 4.92 -0.23
CA ALA A 92 18.32 4.72 1.00
C ALA A 92 17.41 4.36 2.20
N PHE A 93 16.10 4.48 2.02
CA PHE A 93 15.12 4.26 3.07
C PHE A 93 13.94 3.47 2.53
N HIS A 94 13.37 2.64 3.40
CA HIS A 94 12.21 1.81 3.09
C HIS A 94 11.13 2.02 4.15
N GLY A 95 9.88 1.82 3.77
CA GLY A 95 8.79 1.81 4.72
C GLY A 95 7.52 1.22 4.15
N PHE A 96 6.45 1.34 4.92
CA PHE A 96 5.13 0.86 4.58
C PHE A 96 4.17 2.03 4.47
N TRP A 97 3.58 2.22 3.29
CA TRP A 97 2.59 3.25 3.07
C TRP A 97 1.23 2.77 3.57
N GLY A 98 0.74 3.30 4.69
CA GLY A 98 -0.59 2.97 5.22
C GLY A 98 -1.69 3.86 4.62
N LYS A 99 -2.69 4.21 5.44
CA LYS A 99 -3.74 5.19 5.11
C LYS A 99 -3.22 6.64 5.12
N GLY A 100 -2.37 7.00 4.16
CA GLY A 100 -1.83 8.35 3.99
C GLY A 100 -0.68 8.70 4.96
N LYS A 101 -0.09 7.69 5.61
CA LYS A 101 1.02 7.85 6.54
C LYS A 101 2.06 6.78 6.29
N LEU A 102 3.32 7.19 6.31
CA LEU A 102 4.45 6.27 6.31
C LEU A 102 4.58 5.59 7.68
N LYS A 103 4.58 4.26 7.68
CA LYS A 103 4.80 3.40 8.85
C LYS A 103 6.06 2.56 8.65
N HIS A 104 6.56 1.95 9.72
CA HIS A 104 7.71 1.04 9.71
C HIS A 104 8.89 1.58 8.89
N PHE A 105 9.17 2.87 9.06
CA PHE A 105 10.24 3.55 8.36
C PHE A 105 11.60 3.05 8.88
N VAL A 106 12.38 2.46 7.99
CA VAL A 106 13.73 1.99 8.29
C VAL A 106 14.72 2.79 7.44
N GLN A 107 15.67 3.42 8.12
CA GLN A 107 16.85 4.04 7.52
C GLN A 107 17.96 2.99 7.50
N ILE A 108 18.40 2.60 6.30
CA ILE A 108 19.58 1.76 6.14
C ILE A 108 20.66 2.67 5.58
N GLU A 109 21.60 3.08 6.42
CA GLU A 109 22.83 3.70 5.93
C GLU A 109 23.76 2.59 5.45
N ALA A 110 23.96 2.51 4.14
CA ALA A 110 25.06 1.74 3.57
C ALA A 110 26.29 2.66 3.56
N CYS A 111 27.31 2.30 4.34
CA CYS A 111 28.64 2.91 4.30
C CYS A 111 29.42 2.48 3.06
#